data_AF-Q46P88-F1
#
_entry.id   AF-Q46P88-F1
#
_cell.length_a   1.000
_cell.length_b   1.000
_cell.length_c   1.000
_cell.angle_alpha   90.00
_cell.angle_beta   90.00
_cell.angle_gamma   90.00
#
_symmetry.space_group_name_H-M   'P 1'
#
loop_
_entity.id
_entity.type
_entity.pdbx_description
1 polymer ?
#
loop_
_entity_poly.entity_id
_entity_poly.type
_entity_poly.pdbx_seq_one_letter_code
_entity_poly.pdbx_strand_id
1 'polypeptide(L)' 'MIIILTYDDHTERMESKTARLTLLIDPEKKKAFEALCAAQDQTPSQVVRRLIREYLEEHGVDYATRHGR' A
#
# COMPACT_ATOMS: atom_id res chain seq x y z
N MET A 1 -1.73 11.42 -7.83
CA MET A 1 -1.95 11.23 -6.38
C MET A 1 -0.65 10.68 -5.81
N ILE A 2 0.01 11.40 -4.91
CA ILE A 2 1.22 10.88 -4.25
C ILE A 2 0.73 10.02 -3.09
N ILE A 3 0.84 8.71 -3.24
CA ILE A 3 0.51 7.77 -2.17
C ILE A 3 1.78 7.60 -1.33
N ILE A 4 1.77 8.19 -0.13
CA ILE A 4 2.84 7.95 0.84
C ILE A 4 2.56 6.59 1.48
N LEU A 5 3.40 5.61 1.16
CA LEU A 5 3.33 4.28 1.76
C LEU A 5 4.09 4.30 3.10
N THR A 6 3.39 4.57 4.21
CA THR A 6 3.95 4.35 5.56
C THR A 6 3.81 2.88 5.96
N TYR A 7 4.88 2.12 5.87
CA TYR A 7 4.88 0.75 6.40
C TYR A 7 5.07 0.88 7.92
N ASP A 8 4.04 0.55 8.70
CA ASP A 8 4.13 0.50 10.15
C ASP A 8 4.59 -0.91 10.54
N ASP A 9 5.85 -1.00 10.90
CA ASP A 9 6.50 -2.21 11.38
C ASP A 9 6.79 -2.02 12.87
N HIS A 10 6.17 -2.86 13.69
CA HIS A 10 6.28 -2.78 15.15
C HIS A 10 7.54 -3.49 15.71
N THR A 11 8.52 -3.90 14.88
CA THR A 11 9.79 -4.45 15.37
C THR A 11 10.94 -3.44 15.28
N GLU A 12 11.14 -2.76 16.40
CA GLU A 12 12.30 -2.01 16.86
C GLU A 12 13.38 -1.52 15.85
N ARG A 13 13.48 -0.17 15.79
CA ARG A 13 14.59 0.69 15.30
C ARG A 13 14.48 1.28 13.89
N MET A 14 13.74 2.40 13.84
CA MET A 14 14.15 3.67 13.21
C MET A 14 14.83 3.57 11.83
N GLU A 15 14.02 3.28 10.81
CA GLU A 15 13.87 4.14 9.63
C GLU A 15 12.57 3.74 8.94
N SER A 16 11.55 4.58 9.01
CA SER A 16 10.36 4.45 8.17
C SER A 16 10.80 4.64 6.72
N LYS A 17 11.24 3.56 6.04
CA LYS A 17 11.65 3.57 4.63
C LYS A 17 10.43 3.86 3.77
N THR A 18 10.09 5.13 3.71
CA THR A 18 8.90 5.66 3.06
C THR A 18 9.20 5.71 1.57
N ALA A 19 8.76 4.69 0.84
CA ALA A 19 8.80 4.71 -0.62
C ALA A 19 7.60 5.51 -1.15
N ARG A 20 7.85 6.37 -2.14
CA ARG A 20 6.79 7.11 -2.86
C ARG A 20 6.47 6.35 -4.14
N LEU A 21 5.25 5.84 -4.25
CA LEU A 21 4.75 5.24 -5.48
C LEU A 21 3.86 6.26 -6.21
N THR A 22 4.25 6.63 -7.42
CA THR A 22 3.45 7.49 -8.31
C THR A 22 2.83 6.62 -9.39
N LEU A 23 1.50 6.52 -9.39
CA LEU A 23 0.73 5.81 -10.41
C LEU A 23 -0.09 6.83 -11.22
N LEU A 24 -0.05 6.69 -12.54
CA LEU A 24 -0.98 7.36 -13.44
C LEU A 24 -2.24 6.49 -13.56
N ILE A 25 -3.38 7.06 -13.21
CA ILE A 25 -4.68 6.41 -13.28
C ILE A 25 -5.65 7.38 -13.96
N ASP A 26 -6.54 6.82 -14.76
CA ASP A 26 -7.64 7.55 -15.38
C ASP A 26 -8.48 8.33 -14.32
N PRO A 27 -8.90 9.57 -14.59
CA PRO A 27 -9.62 10.39 -13.63
C PRO A 27 -10.96 9.80 -13.18
N GLU A 28 -11.67 9.04 -14.03
CA GLU A 28 -12.92 8.39 -13.64
C GLU A 28 -12.66 7.21 -12.71
N LYS A 29 -11.64 6.40 -13.04
CA LYS A 29 -11.22 5.30 -12.17
C LYS A 29 -10.73 5.78 -10.81
N LYS A 30 -10.00 6.91 -10.77
CA LYS A 30 -9.56 7.53 -9.52
C LYS A 30 -10.75 7.88 -8.62
N LYS A 31 -11.78 8.54 -9.16
CA LYS A 31 -12.98 8.92 -8.41
C LYS A 31 -13.72 7.70 -7.87
N ALA A 32 -13.91 6.68 -8.71
CA ALA A 32 -14.55 5.43 -8.29
C ALA A 32 -13.77 4.74 -7.16
N PHE A 33 -12.43 4.70 -7.27
CA PHE A 33 -11.57 4.12 -6.25
C PHE A 33 -11.62 4.91 -4.93
N GLU A 34 -11.56 6.24 -4.97
CA GLU A 34 -11.68 7.09 -3.79
C GLU A 34 -13.03 6.94 -3.10
N ALA A 35 -14.13 6.88 -3.87
CA ALA A 35 -15.47 6.67 -3.34
C ALA A 35 -15.60 5.29 -2.68
N LEU A 36 -15.05 4.24 -3.30
CA LEU A 36 -15.05 2.88 -2.76
C LEU A 36 -14.23 2.78 -1.47
N CYS A 37 -13.09 3.47 -1.40
CA CYS A 37 -12.26 3.53 -0.20
C CYS A 37 -13.01 4.26 0.93
N ALA A 38 -13.64 5.40 0.62
CA ALA A 38 -14.41 6.18 1.58
C ALA A 38 -15.62 5.42 2.13
N ALA A 39 -16.30 4.63 1.30
CA ALA A 39 -17.42 3.79 1.71
C ALA A 39 -17.04 2.66 2.68
N GLN A 40 -15.74 2.33 2.78
CA GLN A 40 -15.20 1.28 3.65
C GLN A 40 -14.35 1.84 4.79
N ASP A 41 -14.42 3.15 5.04
CA ASP A 41 -13.59 3.85 6.04
C ASP A 41 -12.08 3.61 5.86
N GLN A 42 -11.65 3.36 4.61
CA GLN A 42 -10.25 3.12 4.27
C GLN A 42 -9.68 4.30 3.49
N THR A 43 -8.39 4.57 3.68
CA THR A 43 -7.67 5.50 2.81
C THR A 43 -7.12 4.75 1.60
N PRO A 44 -7.07 5.37 0.41
CA PRO A 44 -6.55 4.74 -0.80
C PRO A 44 -5.12 4.18 -0.61
N SER A 45 -4.32 4.85 0.22
CA SER A 45 -2.98 4.40 0.60
C SER A 45 -2.96 3.06 1.34
N GLN A 46 -3.95 2.79 2.20
CA GLN A 46 -4.06 1.53 2.94
C GLN A 46 -4.50 0.39 2.02
N VAL A 47 -5.49 0.65 1.16
CA VAL A 47 -5.98 -0.33 0.18
C VAL A 47 -4.86 -0.74 -0.77
N VAL A 48 -4.10 0.22 -1.33
CA VAL A 48 -3.00 -0.09 -2.24
C VAL A 48 -1.89 -0.89 -1.55
N ARG A 49 -1.55 -0.60 -0.29
CA ARG A 49 -0.58 -1.43 0.45
C ARG A 49 -1.04 -2.88 0.56
N ARG A 50 -2.32 -3.08 0.90
CA ARG A 50 -2.92 -4.40 1.02
C ARG A 50 -2.89 -5.14 -0.32
N LEU A 51 -3.29 -4.47 -1.40
CA LEU A 51 -3.25 -5.01 -2.75
C LEU A 51 -1.84 -5.44 -3.16
N ILE A 52 -0.81 -4.64 -2.86
CA ILE A 52 0.58 -5.00 -3.15
C ILE A 52 0.99 -6.27 -2.39
N ARG A 53 0.68 -6.35 -1.08
CA ARG A 53 1.02 -7.53 -0.28
C ARG A 53 0.31 -8.79 -0.80
N GLU A 54 -1.00 -8.72 -0.96
CA GLU A 54 -1.81 -9.84 -1.46
C GLU A 54 -1.33 -10.30 -2.84
N TYR A 55 -0.98 -9.36 -3.73
CA TYR A 55 -0.46 -9.68 -5.05
C TYR A 55 0.91 -10.36 -5.01
N LEU A 56 1.82 -9.91 -4.15
CA LEU A 56 3.13 -10.56 -3.96
C LEU A 56 2.97 -11.95 -3.34
N GLU A 57 2.05 -12.11 -2.40
CA GLU A 57 1.72 -13.40 -1.78
C GLU A 57 1.14 -14.39 -2.77
N GLU A 58 0.19 -13.95 -3.61
CA GLU A 58 -0.41 -14.77 -4.67
C GLU A 58 0.63 -15.25 -5.68
N HIS A 59 1.64 -14.44 -5.98
CA HIS A 59 2.72 -14.79 -6.91
C HIS A 59 3.92 -15.48 -6.23
N GLY A 60 3.84 -15.77 -4.94
CA GLY A 60 4.92 -16.43 -4.19
C GLY A 60 6.22 -15.62 -4.11
N VAL A 61 6.14 -14.30 -4.26
CA VAL A 61 7.31 -13.42 -4.21
C VAL A 61 7.66 -13.15 -2.75
N ASP A 62 8.79 -13.69 -2.30
CA ASP A 62 9.38 -13.36 -1.01
C ASP A 62 10.07 -12.00 -1.07
N TYR A 63 9.89 -11.18 -0.06
CA TYR A 63 10.55 -9.89 0.08
C TYR A 63 11.18 -9.80 1.46
N ALA A 64 12.32 -9.13 1.56
CA ALA A 64 13.22 -9.19 2.73
C ALA A 64 12.57 -8.85 4.10
N THR A 65 11.44 -8.12 4.11
CA THR A 65 10.68 -7.80 5.33
C THR A 65 9.60 -8.84 5.70
N ARG A 66 9.41 -9.89 4.91
CA ARG A 66 8.53 -11.04 5.24
C ARG A 66 9.12 -11.90 6.35
N HIS A 67 10.44 -11.90 6.51
CA HIS A 67 11.17 -12.62 7.54
C HIS A 67 11.69 -11.64 8.61
N GLY A 68 10.77 -11.06 9.39
CA GLY A 68 11.11 -10.65 10.75
C GLY A 68 11.24 -11.93 11.58
N ARG A 69 12.47 -12.44 11.70
CA ARG A 69 12.82 -13.54 12.61
C ARG A 69 13.84 -13.03 13.61
#